data_AF-A0A941CEE1-F1
#
_entry.id   AF-A0A941CEE1-F1
#
_cell.length_a   1.000
_cell.length_b   1.000
_cell.length_c   1.000
_cell.angle_alpha   90.00
_cell.angle_beta   90.00
_cell.angle_gamma   90.00
#
_symmetry.space_group_name_H-M   'P 1'
#
loop_
_entity.id
_entity.type
_entity.pdbx_description
1 polymer ?
#
loop_
_entity_poly.entity_id
_entity_poly.type
_entity_poly.pdbx_seq_one_letter_code
_entity_poly.pdbx_strand_id
1 'polypeptide(L)'
;KKTVMIFLSHNYNDKPIVEPVAIKLSEVFGMDKVFYDSWSMQPGEGIIDKMNEGLEACEYFFFFVSKNSLSSNMVKLEWQNALYKATQNKVKLIPVKLDDCMMPAILIQTLYIDIFGKGLDYGLRQMIDVINNKNTFNSTHQTYENVRGYVKEIVPNIEMELEIRAETYVEPMSKYIILVENTETEVEINVTSKELLNPTGKRYMENIDVTDDFKCNGFYYYVSRATLPNYPIRFSIKSLGNTSLKFVGVFRSVGENTVRLIPINKL
;
A
#
# COMPACT_ATOMS: atom_id res chain seq x y z
N LYS A 1 1.67 23.56 29.67
CA LYS A 1 1.61 22.49 28.65
C LYS A 1 2.93 21.75 28.71
N LYS A 2 2.93 20.42 28.85
CA LYS A 2 4.18 19.63 28.82
C LYS A 2 4.78 19.76 27.41
N THR A 3 6.05 20.17 27.31
CA THR A 3 6.74 20.28 26.02
C THR A 3 7.00 18.88 25.50
N VAL A 4 6.41 18.53 24.35
CA VAL A 4 6.65 17.24 23.68
C VAL A 4 8.04 17.29 23.07
N MET A 5 8.92 16.37 23.45
CA MET A 5 10.26 16.25 22.88
C MET A 5 10.42 14.93 22.13
N ILE A 6 10.84 15.05 20.88
CA ILE A 6 11.05 13.98 19.92
C ILE A 6 12.55 13.79 19.76
N PHE A 7 13.06 12.59 20.03
CA PHE A 7 14.48 12.28 19.92
C PHE A 7 14.72 11.29 18.76
N LEU A 8 15.63 11.63 17.86
CA LEU A 8 15.98 10.83 16.68
C LEU A 8 17.36 10.18 16.84
N SER A 9 17.41 8.98 17.43
CA SER A 9 18.65 8.23 17.64
C SER A 9 19.00 7.41 16.40
N HIS A 10 20.13 7.70 15.78
CA HIS A 10 20.55 7.09 14.52
C HIS A 10 22.08 7.01 14.42
N ASN A 11 22.59 6.18 13.52
CA ASN A 11 24.01 6.18 13.17
C ASN A 11 24.32 7.31 12.18
N TYR A 12 25.53 7.88 12.24
CA TYR A 12 25.99 8.90 11.29
C TYR A 12 25.79 8.50 9.82
N ASN A 13 26.02 7.23 9.46
CA ASN A 13 25.84 6.73 8.09
C ASN A 13 24.37 6.67 7.64
N ASP A 14 23.42 6.76 8.57
CA ASP A 14 21.99 6.70 8.28
C ASP A 14 21.38 8.11 8.08
N LYS A 15 22.17 9.17 8.24
CA LYS A 15 21.75 10.57 8.06
C LYS A 15 21.00 10.85 6.76
N PRO A 16 21.41 10.32 5.59
CA PRO A 16 20.68 10.57 4.34
C PRO A 16 19.20 10.17 4.37
N ILE A 17 18.81 9.19 5.22
CA ILE A 17 17.43 8.75 5.39
C ILE A 17 16.75 9.44 6.58
N VAL A 18 17.51 9.71 7.65
CA VAL A 18 16.97 10.31 8.89
C VAL A 18 16.77 11.82 8.76
N GLU A 19 17.58 12.52 7.98
CA GLU A 19 17.48 13.98 7.81
C GLU A 19 16.14 14.42 7.20
N PRO A 20 15.63 13.81 6.11
CA PRO A 20 14.30 14.12 5.61
C PRO A 20 13.19 13.93 6.66
N VAL A 21 13.33 12.90 7.51
CA VAL A 21 12.39 12.65 8.62
C VAL A 21 12.49 13.77 9.66
N ALA A 22 13.70 14.15 10.06
CA ALA A 22 13.93 15.22 11.02
C ALA A 22 13.34 16.54 10.55
N ILE A 23 13.61 16.93 9.30
CA ILE A 23 13.08 18.15 8.68
C ILE A 23 11.56 18.09 8.73
N LYS A 24 10.95 16.99 8.28
CA LYS A 24 9.50 16.92 8.20
C LYS A 24 8.81 16.93 9.57
N LEU A 25 9.39 16.26 10.57
CA LEU A 25 8.89 16.33 11.94
C LEU A 25 9.03 17.75 12.52
N SER A 26 10.13 18.45 12.19
CA SER A 26 10.35 19.84 12.63
C SER A 26 9.34 20.81 12.04
N GLU A 27 8.95 20.62 10.77
CA GLU A 27 7.89 21.40 10.11
C GLU A 27 6.53 21.22 10.79
N VAL A 28 6.23 19.98 11.23
CA VAL A 28 4.92 19.62 11.80
C VAL A 28 4.81 20.01 13.27
N PHE A 29 5.86 19.78 14.06
CA PHE A 29 5.81 19.92 15.51
C PHE A 29 6.58 21.13 16.06
N GLY A 30 7.47 21.72 15.27
CA GLY A 30 8.41 22.77 15.67
C GLY A 30 9.83 22.22 15.84
N MET A 31 10.83 22.98 15.38
CA MET A 31 12.25 22.59 15.44
C MET A 31 12.75 22.45 16.88
N ASP A 32 12.24 23.27 17.80
CA ASP A 32 12.55 23.23 19.25
C ASP A 32 12.13 21.91 19.93
N LYS A 33 11.24 21.15 19.29
CA LYS A 33 10.71 19.89 19.80
C LYS A 33 11.39 18.66 19.20
N VAL A 34 12.29 18.83 18.23
CA VAL A 34 12.95 17.74 17.53
C VAL A 34 14.45 17.78 17.81
N PHE A 35 14.90 16.84 18.63
CA PHE A 35 16.31 16.59 18.86
C PHE A 35 16.88 15.72 17.73
N TYR A 36 17.62 16.37 16.84
CA TYR A 36 18.41 15.76 15.75
C TYR A 36 19.85 16.27 15.85
N ASP A 37 20.80 15.35 15.92
CA ASP A 37 22.21 15.60 16.24
C ASP A 37 22.84 16.75 15.43
N SER A 38 22.53 16.83 14.14
CA SER A 38 23.19 17.70 13.17
C SER A 38 22.83 19.18 13.32
N TRP A 39 21.73 19.51 14.02
CA TRP A 39 21.41 20.89 14.41
C TRP A 39 21.32 21.09 15.92
N SER A 40 21.25 20.01 16.71
CA SER A 40 21.09 20.09 18.18
C SER A 40 22.42 20.12 18.93
N MET A 41 23.55 19.89 18.23
CA MET A 41 24.90 19.94 18.79
C MET A 41 25.77 20.90 17.99
N GLN A 42 26.49 21.78 18.68
CA GLN A 42 27.44 22.72 18.08
C GLN A 42 28.90 22.29 18.36
N PRO A 43 29.85 22.62 17.46
CA PRO A 43 31.27 22.37 17.73
C PRO A 43 31.72 22.99 19.06
N GLY A 44 32.32 22.18 19.93
CA GLY A 44 32.75 22.57 21.28
C GLY A 44 31.83 22.11 22.40
N GLU A 45 30.64 21.57 22.10
CA GLU A 45 29.75 20.98 23.09
C GLU A 45 30.10 19.50 23.37
N GLY A 46 29.93 19.08 24.63
CA GLY A 46 30.06 17.69 25.03
C GLY A 46 28.90 16.87 24.46
N ILE A 47 29.20 15.98 23.51
CA ILE A 47 28.19 15.12 22.85
C ILE A 47 27.36 14.36 23.90
N ILE A 48 28.02 13.75 24.89
CA ILE A 48 27.35 12.94 25.93
C ILE A 48 26.39 13.79 26.77
N ASP A 49 26.79 15.01 27.14
CA ASP A 49 25.98 15.90 27.98
C ASP A 49 24.71 16.34 27.23
N LYS A 50 24.85 16.72 25.96
CA LYS A 50 23.71 17.07 25.09
C LYS A 50 22.73 15.93 24.88
N MET A 51 23.23 14.71 24.77
CA MET A 51 22.38 13.53 24.65
C MET A 51 21.60 13.26 25.93
N ASN A 52 22.23 13.42 27.09
CA ASN A 52 21.55 13.27 28.37
C ASN A 52 20.46 14.33 28.55
N GLU A 53 20.73 15.59 28.22
CA GLU A 53 19.74 16.68 28.22
C GLU A 53 18.54 16.35 27.33
N GLY A 54 18.79 15.93 26.08
CA GLY A 54 17.72 15.54 25.15
C GLY A 54 16.90 14.34 25.63
N LEU A 55 17.53 13.38 26.29
CA LEU A 55 16.91 12.17 26.85
C LEU A 55 16.11 12.41 28.14
N GLU A 56 16.39 13.46 28.92
CA GLU A 56 15.63 13.78 30.13
C GLU A 56 14.26 14.37 29.81
N ALA A 57 14.20 15.22 28.78
CA ALA A 57 12.96 15.85 28.34
C ALA A 57 12.16 15.00 27.33
N CYS A 58 12.76 13.93 26.80
CA CYS A 58 12.20 13.07 25.75
C CYS A 58 10.86 12.43 26.14
N GLU A 59 9.88 12.50 25.24
CA GLU A 59 8.62 11.75 25.33
C GLU A 59 8.58 10.61 24.30
N TYR A 60 9.07 10.89 23.09
CA TYR A 60 9.14 9.93 21.98
C TYR A 60 10.59 9.74 21.55
N PHE A 61 11.08 8.51 21.67
CA PHE A 61 12.43 8.13 21.27
C PHE A 61 12.37 7.21 20.06
N PHE A 62 12.65 7.76 18.89
CA PHE A 62 12.74 6.98 17.65
C PHE A 62 14.16 6.45 17.51
N PHE A 63 14.29 5.12 17.61
CA PHE A 63 15.55 4.44 17.41
C PHE A 63 15.64 3.89 15.99
N PHE A 64 16.46 4.50 15.15
CA PHE A 64 16.68 4.08 13.78
C PHE A 64 17.64 2.88 13.73
N VAL A 65 17.08 1.71 13.42
CA VAL A 65 17.74 0.41 13.43
C VAL A 65 18.22 0.07 12.02
N SER A 66 19.54 -0.05 11.87
CA SER A 66 20.24 -0.46 10.67
C SER A 66 21.42 -1.36 11.05
N LYS A 67 22.04 -2.03 10.08
CA LYS A 67 23.32 -2.73 10.28
C LYS A 67 24.39 -1.79 10.85
N ASN A 68 24.41 -0.52 10.45
CA ASN A 68 25.32 0.50 10.97
C ASN A 68 25.05 0.82 12.44
N SER A 69 23.78 1.00 12.82
CA SER A 69 23.43 1.35 14.19
C SER A 69 23.60 0.16 15.15
N LEU A 70 23.35 -1.08 14.70
CA LEU A 70 23.57 -2.29 15.49
C LEU A 70 25.06 -2.64 15.71
N SER A 71 25.93 -2.31 14.76
CA SER A 71 27.37 -2.55 14.85
C SER A 71 28.11 -1.47 15.65
N SER A 72 27.50 -0.31 15.88
CA SER A 72 28.10 0.79 16.65
C SER A 72 28.05 0.54 18.16
N ASN A 73 29.21 0.60 18.81
CA ASN A 73 29.32 0.54 20.27
C ASN A 73 28.71 1.75 20.97
N MET A 74 28.68 2.92 20.32
CA MET A 74 28.09 4.15 20.86
C MET A 74 26.56 4.04 20.93
N VAL A 75 25.94 3.55 19.85
CA VAL A 75 24.50 3.31 19.77
C VAL A 75 24.05 2.28 20.81
N LYS A 76 24.87 1.24 21.08
CA LYS A 76 24.60 0.24 22.13
C LYS A 76 24.43 0.85 23.52
N LEU A 77 25.23 1.83 23.91
CA LEU A 77 25.08 2.50 25.21
C LEU A 77 23.86 3.44 25.24
N GLU A 78 23.57 4.10 24.12
CA GLU A 78 22.47 5.07 24.01
C GLU A 78 21.09 4.43 24.07
N TRP A 79 20.84 3.37 23.28
CA TRP A 79 19.54 2.70 23.33
C TRP A 79 19.36 1.86 24.60
N GLN A 80 20.42 1.39 25.25
CA GLN A 80 20.31 0.69 26.54
C GLN A 80 19.85 1.64 27.66
N ASN A 81 20.36 2.87 27.70
CA ASN A 81 19.88 3.91 28.62
C ASN A 81 18.46 4.37 28.28
N ALA A 82 18.14 4.55 26.99
CA ALA A 82 16.79 4.88 26.54
C ALA A 82 15.80 3.74 26.84
N LEU A 83 16.21 2.49 26.67
CA LEU A 83 15.42 1.30 27.00
C LEU A 83 15.16 1.22 28.51
N TYR A 84 16.18 1.47 29.35
CA TYR A 84 15.98 1.55 30.80
C TYR A 84 14.97 2.63 31.18
N LYS A 85 15.07 3.84 30.61
CA LYS A 85 14.07 4.90 30.82
C LYS A 85 12.67 4.54 30.29
N ALA A 86 12.60 3.81 29.17
CA ALA A 86 11.34 3.30 28.62
C ALA A 86 10.68 2.25 29.54
N THR A 87 11.47 1.38 30.19
CA THR A 87 10.94 0.42 31.18
C THR A 87 10.33 1.10 32.41
N GLN A 88 10.67 2.38 32.66
CA GLN A 88 10.10 3.20 33.72
C GLN A 88 8.86 4.01 33.28
N ASN A 89 8.31 3.75 32.08
CA ASN A 89 7.21 4.51 31.44
C ASN A 89 7.46 6.02 31.29
N LYS A 90 8.73 6.44 31.29
CA LYS A 90 9.09 7.87 31.14
C LYS A 90 9.22 8.31 29.69
N VAL A 91 9.54 7.36 28.81
CA VAL A 91 9.83 7.58 27.38
C VAL A 91 9.20 6.46 26.56
N LYS A 92 8.59 6.79 25.42
CA LYS A 92 8.12 5.79 24.45
C LYS A 92 9.21 5.48 23.44
N LEU A 93 9.90 4.35 23.61
CA LEU A 93 10.90 3.86 22.67
C LEU A 93 10.23 3.17 21.48
N ILE A 94 10.47 3.68 20.27
CA ILE A 94 9.87 3.21 19.03
C ILE A 94 11.00 2.83 18.07
N PRO A 95 11.22 1.54 17.79
CA PRO A 95 12.20 1.13 16.80
C PRO A 95 11.73 1.51 15.39
N VAL A 96 12.67 1.88 14.52
CA VAL A 96 12.43 2.28 13.13
C VAL A 96 13.40 1.53 12.23
N LYS A 97 12.92 0.55 11.46
CA LYS A 97 13.77 -0.30 10.62
C LYS A 97 14.16 0.41 9.32
N LEU A 98 15.45 0.52 9.06
CA LEU A 98 16.00 1.22 7.88
C LEU A 98 16.56 0.30 6.79
N ASP A 99 17.01 -0.91 7.13
CA ASP A 99 17.57 -1.86 6.18
C ASP A 99 17.11 -3.30 6.47
N ASP A 100 17.69 -4.29 5.78
CA ASP A 100 17.43 -5.72 5.94
C ASP A 100 18.01 -6.31 7.24
N CYS A 101 18.41 -5.50 8.23
CA CYS A 101 18.89 -6.01 9.52
C CYS A 101 17.86 -6.90 10.23
N MET A 102 18.40 -7.88 10.96
CA MET A 102 17.62 -8.64 11.92
C MET A 102 17.40 -7.77 13.16
N MET A 103 16.13 -7.50 13.47
CA MET A 103 15.77 -6.74 14.66
C MET A 103 16.22 -7.50 15.91
N PRO A 104 16.96 -6.87 16.84
CA PRO A 104 17.33 -7.49 18.11
C PRO A 104 16.09 -7.99 18.88
N ALA A 105 16.20 -9.16 19.53
CA ALA A 105 15.09 -9.80 20.23
C ALA A 105 14.38 -8.88 21.24
N ILE A 106 15.12 -7.98 21.88
CA ILE A 106 14.58 -7.02 22.85
C ILE A 106 13.70 -5.94 22.20
N LEU A 107 13.92 -5.63 20.92
CA LEU A 107 13.13 -4.66 20.15
C LEU A 107 11.97 -5.32 19.38
N ILE A 108 12.00 -6.65 19.21
CA ILE A 108 10.87 -7.40 18.61
C ILE A 108 9.65 -7.41 19.55
N GLN A 109 9.86 -7.23 20.85
CA GLN A 109 8.76 -7.20 21.83
C GLN A 109 7.88 -5.95 21.71
N THR A 110 8.31 -4.93 20.96
CA THR A 110 7.52 -3.73 20.64
C THR A 110 7.26 -3.63 19.14
N LEU A 111 6.11 -3.07 18.76
CA LEU A 111 5.83 -2.76 17.36
C LEU A 111 6.82 -1.70 16.87
N TYR A 112 7.42 -1.95 15.72
CA TYR A 112 8.37 -1.05 15.07
C TYR A 112 7.77 -0.42 13.80
N ILE A 113 8.31 0.73 13.42
CA ILE A 113 8.00 1.40 12.15
C ILE A 113 8.92 0.83 11.06
N ASP A 114 8.35 0.37 9.95
CA ASP A 114 9.10 -0.29 8.88
C ASP A 114 9.31 0.61 7.65
N ILE A 115 10.35 1.45 7.67
CA ILE A 115 10.70 2.29 6.52
C ILE A 115 11.26 1.42 5.38
N PHE A 116 12.05 0.40 5.70
CA PHE A 116 12.66 -0.49 4.70
C PHE A 116 11.61 -1.23 3.86
N GLY A 117 10.62 -1.84 4.50
CA GLY A 117 9.60 -2.66 3.83
C GLY A 117 8.39 -1.89 3.30
N LYS A 118 8.10 -0.69 3.83
CA LYS A 118 6.88 0.07 3.52
C LYS A 118 7.12 1.48 2.96
N GLY A 119 8.37 1.93 2.93
CA GLY A 119 8.76 3.24 2.39
C GLY A 119 8.76 4.36 3.43
N LEU A 120 9.42 5.46 3.06
CA LEU A 120 9.66 6.61 3.93
C LEU A 120 8.37 7.32 4.34
N ASP A 121 7.45 7.56 3.40
CA ASP A 121 6.19 8.27 3.67
C ASP A 121 5.30 7.51 4.65
N TYR A 122 5.25 6.18 4.52
CA TYR A 122 4.53 5.32 5.47
C TYR A 122 5.13 5.46 6.88
N GLY A 123 6.44 5.35 6.99
CA GLY A 123 7.12 5.46 8.29
C GLY A 123 6.94 6.82 8.94
N LEU A 124 7.13 7.90 8.17
CA LEU A 124 6.94 9.26 8.63
C LEU A 124 5.51 9.51 9.12
N ARG A 125 4.51 9.04 8.38
CA ARG A 125 3.10 9.15 8.81
C ARG A 125 2.88 8.44 10.15
N GLN A 126 3.39 7.23 10.30
CA GLN A 126 3.28 6.49 11.57
C GLN A 126 3.95 7.25 12.72
N MET A 127 5.10 7.88 12.50
CA MET A 127 5.75 8.72 13.52
C MET A 127 4.83 9.86 13.95
N ILE A 128 4.25 10.60 12.99
CA ILE A 128 3.31 11.71 13.25
C ILE A 128 2.06 11.22 14.00
N ASP A 129 1.50 10.07 13.61
CA ASP A 129 0.33 9.49 14.25
C ASP A 129 0.66 9.09 15.70
N VAL A 130 1.82 8.46 15.94
CA VAL A 130 2.27 8.10 17.29
C VAL A 130 2.46 9.33 18.18
N ILE A 131 3.11 10.39 17.67
CA ILE A 131 3.34 11.63 18.44
C ILE A 131 2.02 12.33 18.79
N ASN A 132 1.02 12.25 17.90
CA ASN A 132 -0.31 12.82 18.13
C ASN A 132 -1.24 11.91 18.96
N ASN A 133 -0.75 10.77 19.48
CA ASN A 133 -1.56 9.75 20.15
C ASN A 133 -2.76 9.27 19.31
N LYS A 134 -2.60 9.25 17.97
CA LYS A 134 -3.57 8.69 17.04
C LYS A 134 -3.27 7.21 16.81
N ASN A 135 -4.31 6.46 16.48
CA ASN A 135 -4.13 5.08 16.03
C ASN A 135 -3.36 5.10 14.71
N THR A 136 -2.25 4.35 14.63
CA THR A 136 -1.43 4.21 13.43
C THR A 136 -2.09 3.33 12.36
N PHE A 137 -3.15 2.61 12.72
CA PHE A 137 -4.00 1.93 11.76
C PHE A 137 -4.78 2.95 10.94
N ASN A 138 -4.49 2.95 9.64
CA ASN A 138 -5.35 3.57 8.65
C ASN A 138 -5.85 2.45 7.75
N SER A 139 -7.18 2.33 7.60
CA SER A 139 -7.73 1.61 6.46
C SER A 139 -7.37 2.44 5.22
N THR A 140 -6.23 2.20 4.60
CA THR A 140 -6.03 2.64 3.24
C THR A 140 -7.24 2.14 2.46
N HIS A 141 -8.00 3.06 1.86
CA HIS A 141 -9.28 2.80 1.19
C HIS A 141 -9.14 1.96 -0.09
N GLN A 142 -8.24 0.96 -0.12
CA GLN A 142 -8.41 -0.16 -1.03
C GLN A 142 -9.48 -1.05 -0.42
N THR A 143 -10.72 -0.81 -0.85
CA THR A 143 -11.74 -1.84 -0.73
C THR A 143 -11.16 -3.08 -1.41
N TYR A 144 -10.96 -4.15 -0.64
CA TYR A 144 -10.46 -5.40 -1.19
C TYR A 144 -11.40 -5.84 -2.31
N GLU A 145 -10.88 -5.84 -3.54
CA GLU A 145 -11.63 -6.29 -4.70
C GLU A 145 -11.37 -7.78 -4.87
N ASN A 146 -12.38 -8.55 -4.50
CA ASN A 146 -12.32 -10.01 -4.47
C ASN A 146 -12.40 -10.61 -5.88
N VAL A 147 -12.99 -9.91 -6.85
CA VAL A 147 -13.06 -10.38 -8.24
C VAL A 147 -11.87 -9.84 -9.03
N ARG A 148 -11.20 -10.69 -9.79
CA ARG A 148 -10.12 -10.29 -10.70
C ARG A 148 -10.35 -10.82 -12.10
N GLY A 149 -9.91 -10.02 -13.07
CA GLY A 149 -9.78 -10.42 -14.46
C GLY A 149 -8.36 -10.92 -14.73
N TYR A 150 -8.26 -11.96 -15.56
CA TYR A 150 -7.02 -12.60 -15.94
C TYR A 150 -7.02 -12.72 -17.46
N VAL A 151 -6.08 -12.06 -18.12
CA VAL A 151 -6.04 -12.01 -19.58
C VAL A 151 -4.87 -12.81 -20.12
N LYS A 152 -5.15 -13.61 -21.14
CA LYS A 152 -4.16 -14.34 -21.92
C LYS A 152 -4.31 -13.97 -23.39
N GLU A 153 -3.28 -13.37 -23.95
CA GLU A 153 -3.23 -13.07 -25.37
C GLU A 153 -2.97 -14.36 -26.16
N ILE A 154 -3.86 -14.69 -27.11
CA ILE A 154 -3.73 -15.89 -27.95
C ILE A 154 -3.13 -15.50 -29.29
N VAL A 155 -3.68 -14.46 -29.92
CA VAL A 155 -3.15 -13.82 -31.11
C VAL A 155 -3.09 -12.32 -30.87
N PRO A 156 -1.92 -11.69 -31.06
CA PRO A 156 -1.77 -10.27 -30.76
C PRO A 156 -2.80 -9.40 -31.45
N ASN A 157 -3.49 -8.58 -30.65
CA ASN A 157 -4.51 -7.64 -31.11
C ASN A 157 -5.67 -8.28 -31.90
N ILE A 158 -5.85 -9.60 -31.84
CA ILE A 158 -6.89 -10.31 -32.61
C ILE A 158 -7.70 -11.22 -31.69
N GLU A 159 -7.05 -12.01 -30.85
CA GLU A 159 -7.72 -13.00 -30.02
C GLU A 159 -7.11 -13.05 -28.62
N MET A 160 -7.97 -13.05 -27.61
CA MET A 160 -7.58 -13.23 -26.23
C MET A 160 -8.58 -14.09 -25.46
N GLU A 161 -8.10 -14.68 -24.38
CA GLU A 161 -8.92 -15.30 -23.35
C GLU A 161 -8.96 -14.39 -22.13
N LEU A 162 -10.16 -14.23 -21.57
CA LEU A 162 -10.40 -13.53 -20.32
C LEU A 162 -11.01 -14.50 -19.33
N GLU A 163 -10.35 -14.71 -18.19
CA GLU A 163 -10.94 -15.36 -17.03
C GLU A 163 -11.38 -14.32 -16.00
N ILE A 164 -12.59 -14.45 -15.47
CA ILE A 164 -13.08 -13.68 -14.33
C ILE A 164 -13.34 -14.67 -13.19
N ARG A 165 -12.69 -14.47 -12.05
CA ARG A 165 -12.90 -15.31 -10.86
C ARG A 165 -12.82 -14.51 -9.57
N ALA A 166 -13.34 -15.11 -8.51
CA ALA A 166 -13.13 -14.61 -7.17
C ALA A 166 -11.81 -15.16 -6.61
N GLU A 167 -11.18 -14.41 -5.73
CA GLU A 167 -9.88 -14.80 -5.15
C GLU A 167 -10.04 -15.45 -3.78
N THR A 168 -10.92 -14.92 -2.91
CA THR A 168 -11.03 -15.35 -1.51
C THR A 168 -12.40 -15.91 -1.15
N TYR A 169 -13.49 -15.29 -1.58
CA TYR A 169 -14.85 -15.68 -1.20
C TYR A 169 -15.83 -15.66 -2.38
N VAL A 170 -16.99 -16.30 -2.20
CA VAL A 170 -18.03 -16.40 -3.23
C VAL A 170 -18.70 -15.04 -3.48
N GLU A 171 -18.89 -14.69 -4.73
CA GLU A 171 -19.62 -13.49 -5.15
C GLU A 171 -20.99 -13.89 -5.70
N PRO A 172 -22.09 -13.64 -4.98
CA PRO A 172 -23.40 -14.20 -5.30
C PRO A 172 -24.00 -13.64 -6.60
N MET A 173 -23.57 -12.45 -7.03
CA MET A 173 -24.07 -11.79 -8.24
C MET A 173 -22.97 -11.62 -9.28
N SER A 174 -23.05 -12.41 -10.35
CA SER A 174 -22.08 -12.39 -11.43
C SER A 174 -22.58 -11.55 -12.60
N LYS A 175 -22.47 -10.23 -12.44
CA LYS A 175 -22.81 -9.23 -13.46
C LYS A 175 -21.56 -8.47 -13.85
N TYR A 176 -21.16 -8.61 -15.11
CA TYR A 176 -19.92 -8.04 -15.64
C TYR A 176 -20.17 -7.24 -16.89
N ILE A 177 -19.37 -6.19 -17.11
CA ILE A 177 -19.30 -5.48 -18.38
C ILE A 177 -17.87 -5.60 -18.87
N ILE A 178 -17.68 -6.27 -20.00
CA ILE A 178 -16.38 -6.36 -20.66
C ILE A 178 -16.23 -5.09 -21.50
N LEU A 179 -15.24 -4.26 -21.16
CA LEU A 179 -15.02 -2.94 -21.75
C LEU A 179 -14.07 -3.05 -22.95
N VAL A 180 -14.48 -2.47 -24.07
CA VAL A 180 -13.70 -2.43 -25.32
C VAL A 180 -13.91 -1.09 -26.03
N GLU A 181 -12.96 -0.65 -26.84
CA GLU A 181 -13.20 0.49 -27.75
C GLU A 181 -13.92 0.06 -29.05
N ASN A 182 -13.87 -1.23 -29.39
CA ASN A 182 -14.52 -1.77 -30.58
C ASN A 182 -16.04 -1.58 -30.54
N THR A 183 -16.65 -1.45 -31.71
CA THR A 183 -18.10 -1.44 -31.88
C THR A 183 -18.69 -2.86 -31.82
N GLU A 184 -20.02 -2.98 -31.74
CA GLU A 184 -20.71 -4.27 -31.61
C GLU A 184 -20.35 -5.28 -32.71
N THR A 185 -20.14 -4.81 -33.95
CA THR A 185 -19.86 -5.65 -35.12
C THR A 185 -18.38 -5.95 -35.33
N GLU A 186 -17.49 -5.28 -34.60
CA GLU A 186 -16.04 -5.43 -34.70
C GLU A 186 -15.47 -6.45 -33.71
N VAL A 187 -16.26 -6.92 -32.76
CA VAL A 187 -15.78 -7.89 -31.76
C VAL A 187 -16.82 -8.94 -31.42
N GLU A 188 -16.38 -10.19 -31.45
CA GLU A 188 -17.10 -11.33 -30.96
C GLU A 188 -16.62 -11.68 -29.55
N ILE A 189 -17.56 -11.81 -28.61
CA ILE A 189 -17.28 -12.23 -27.24
C ILE A 189 -18.19 -13.40 -26.92
N ASN A 190 -17.58 -14.54 -26.65
CA ASN A 190 -18.26 -15.80 -26.39
C ASN A 190 -17.83 -16.36 -25.03
N VAL A 191 -18.79 -16.84 -24.25
CA VAL A 191 -18.49 -17.48 -22.97
C VAL A 191 -18.13 -18.95 -23.21
N THR A 192 -16.92 -19.37 -22.84
CA THR A 192 -16.36 -20.69 -23.16
C THR A 192 -16.49 -21.71 -22.02
N SER A 193 -16.96 -21.27 -20.85
CA SER A 193 -17.23 -22.16 -19.72
C SER A 193 -18.48 -23.00 -20.02
N LYS A 194 -18.26 -24.24 -20.46
CA LYS A 194 -19.26 -25.17 -21.04
C LYS A 194 -20.44 -25.54 -20.12
N GLU A 195 -20.40 -25.21 -18.84
CA GLU A 195 -21.50 -25.46 -17.88
C GLU A 195 -22.55 -24.34 -17.86
N LEU A 196 -22.39 -23.30 -18.67
CA LEU A 196 -23.32 -22.18 -18.77
C LEU A 196 -24.52 -22.53 -19.65
N LEU A 197 -25.57 -23.09 -19.05
CA LEU A 197 -26.90 -23.13 -19.65
C LEU A 197 -27.39 -21.68 -19.84
N ASN A 198 -27.18 -21.15 -21.05
CA ASN A 198 -27.59 -19.84 -21.56
C ASN A 198 -27.11 -18.63 -20.73
N PRO A 199 -26.07 -17.88 -21.17
CA PRO A 199 -25.89 -16.51 -20.66
C PRO A 199 -27.15 -15.71 -21.03
N THR A 200 -28.04 -15.52 -20.06
CA THR A 200 -29.24 -14.70 -20.22
C THR A 200 -28.81 -13.24 -20.38
N GLY A 201 -28.63 -12.85 -21.64
CA GLY A 201 -28.42 -11.47 -22.09
C GLY A 201 -26.95 -11.07 -22.24
N LYS A 202 -26.42 -11.20 -23.47
CA LYS A 202 -25.38 -10.29 -23.95
C LYS A 202 -26.08 -8.99 -24.34
N ARG A 203 -25.70 -7.86 -23.74
CA ARG A 203 -26.19 -6.54 -24.15
C ARG A 203 -25.01 -5.64 -24.46
N TYR A 204 -24.94 -5.15 -25.69
CA TYR A 204 -23.98 -4.12 -26.08
C TYR A 204 -24.41 -2.75 -25.51
N MET A 205 -23.43 -1.95 -25.11
CA MET A 205 -23.59 -0.64 -24.50
C MET A 205 -22.52 0.31 -25.05
N GLU A 206 -22.93 1.50 -25.46
CA GLU A 206 -22.04 2.53 -26.00
C GLU A 206 -21.74 3.61 -24.97
N ASN A 207 -20.61 4.29 -25.13
CA ASN A 207 -20.25 5.51 -24.37
C ASN A 207 -20.30 5.35 -22.84
N ILE A 208 -19.85 4.21 -22.33
CA ILE A 208 -19.73 3.91 -20.90
C ILE A 208 -18.61 4.76 -20.31
N ASP A 209 -18.93 5.52 -19.27
CA ASP A 209 -17.95 6.27 -18.47
C ASP A 209 -17.03 5.31 -17.69
N VAL A 210 -15.74 5.31 -18.01
CA VAL A 210 -14.72 4.52 -17.30
C VAL A 210 -13.97 5.40 -16.30
N THR A 211 -13.61 6.60 -16.73
CA THR A 211 -13.09 7.72 -15.91
C THR A 211 -13.73 9.02 -16.39
N ASP A 212 -13.50 10.13 -15.68
CA ASP A 212 -14.08 11.43 -16.05
C ASP A 212 -13.72 11.88 -17.48
N ASP A 213 -12.55 11.45 -18.00
CA ASP A 213 -12.03 11.83 -19.32
C ASP A 213 -12.01 10.68 -20.35
N PHE A 214 -12.51 9.48 -19.99
CA PHE A 214 -12.45 8.32 -20.88
C PHE A 214 -13.76 7.53 -20.91
N LYS A 215 -14.32 7.40 -22.12
CA LYS A 215 -15.49 6.57 -22.41
C LYS A 215 -15.14 5.49 -23.41
N CYS A 216 -15.77 4.32 -23.28
CA CYS A 216 -15.64 3.23 -24.24
C CYS A 216 -16.95 2.47 -24.39
N ASN A 217 -16.96 1.43 -25.22
CA ASN A 217 -18.10 0.53 -25.36
C ASN A 217 -17.97 -0.64 -24.38
N GLY A 218 -19.01 -1.45 -24.26
CA GLY A 218 -18.93 -2.66 -23.46
C GLY A 218 -20.05 -3.65 -23.72
N PHE A 219 -19.79 -4.88 -23.28
CA PHE A 219 -20.73 -5.99 -23.36
C PHE A 219 -21.10 -6.44 -21.96
N TYR A 220 -22.36 -6.21 -21.58
CA TYR A 220 -22.92 -6.68 -20.33
C TYR A 220 -23.22 -8.18 -20.42
N TYR A 221 -22.81 -8.90 -19.38
CA TYR A 221 -23.09 -10.31 -19.16
C TYR A 221 -23.65 -10.51 -17.75
N TYR A 222 -24.78 -11.20 -17.68
CA TYR A 222 -25.26 -11.81 -16.45
C TYR A 222 -25.02 -13.32 -16.50
N VAL A 223 -24.30 -13.82 -15.51
CA VAL A 223 -24.07 -15.24 -15.30
C VAL A 223 -24.93 -15.67 -14.11
N SER A 224 -25.74 -16.71 -14.31
CA SER A 224 -26.76 -17.13 -13.34
C SER A 224 -26.18 -17.71 -12.04
N ARG A 225 -24.98 -18.28 -12.11
CA ARG A 225 -24.25 -18.77 -10.94
C ARG A 225 -23.39 -17.68 -10.31
N ALA A 226 -23.02 -17.89 -9.06
CA ALA A 226 -22.04 -17.09 -8.34
C ALA A 226 -20.64 -17.22 -8.96
N THR A 227 -19.79 -16.21 -8.75
CA THR A 227 -18.37 -16.24 -9.10
C THR A 227 -17.59 -16.79 -7.91
N LEU A 228 -16.87 -17.89 -8.14
CA LEU A 228 -16.25 -18.70 -7.09
C LEU A 228 -14.71 -18.65 -7.18
N PRO A 229 -14.00 -18.84 -6.06
CA PRO A 229 -12.58 -19.19 -6.09
C PRO A 229 -12.33 -20.48 -6.86
N ASN A 230 -11.25 -20.53 -7.63
CA ASN A 230 -10.82 -21.68 -8.47
C ASN A 230 -11.81 -22.14 -9.55
N TYR A 231 -12.96 -21.47 -9.71
CA TYR A 231 -13.93 -21.78 -10.75
C TYR A 231 -14.20 -20.53 -11.60
N PRO A 232 -13.29 -20.18 -12.54
CA PRO A 232 -13.43 -18.99 -13.36
C PRO A 232 -14.59 -19.06 -14.35
N ILE A 233 -15.13 -17.89 -14.67
CA ILE A 233 -15.96 -17.65 -15.85
C ILE A 233 -15.00 -17.25 -16.97
N ARG A 234 -14.98 -18.02 -18.06
CA ARG A 234 -14.07 -17.81 -19.19
C ARG A 234 -14.79 -17.22 -20.40
N PHE A 235 -14.13 -16.26 -21.04
CA PHE A 235 -14.57 -15.62 -22.27
C PHE A 235 -13.47 -15.75 -23.32
N SER A 236 -13.86 -16.09 -24.55
CA SER A 236 -13.06 -15.89 -25.75
C SER A 236 -13.50 -14.57 -26.38
N ILE A 237 -12.54 -13.68 -26.61
CA ILE A 237 -12.74 -12.36 -27.21
C ILE A 237 -11.94 -12.32 -28.50
N LYS A 238 -12.64 -12.09 -29.62
CA LYS A 238 -12.08 -12.11 -30.97
C LYS A 238 -12.46 -10.85 -31.72
N SER A 239 -11.48 -10.17 -32.28
CA SER A 239 -11.72 -9.13 -33.26
C SER A 239 -12.32 -9.73 -34.52
N LEU A 240 -13.24 -8.99 -35.15
CA LEU A 240 -13.87 -9.33 -36.42
C LEU A 240 -13.38 -8.40 -37.53
N GLY A 241 -13.37 -8.93 -38.75
CA GLY A 241 -12.89 -8.21 -39.93
C GLY A 241 -11.39 -7.89 -39.84
N ASN A 242 -11.00 -6.71 -40.32
CA ASN A 242 -9.60 -6.26 -40.36
C ASN A 242 -9.29 -5.24 -39.25
N THR A 243 -10.01 -5.32 -38.12
CA THR A 243 -9.87 -4.39 -37.00
C THR A 243 -9.00 -4.99 -35.89
N SER A 244 -8.38 -4.12 -35.10
CA SER A 244 -7.59 -4.52 -33.93
C SER A 244 -8.49 -4.65 -32.71
N LEU A 245 -8.30 -5.69 -31.90
CA LEU A 245 -8.96 -5.85 -30.62
C LEU A 245 -8.40 -4.84 -29.61
N LYS A 246 -9.29 -4.00 -29.07
CA LYS A 246 -8.96 -2.95 -28.11
C LYS A 246 -9.69 -3.18 -26.79
N PHE A 247 -9.17 -4.11 -26.00
CA PHE A 247 -9.66 -4.41 -24.67
C PHE A 247 -9.24 -3.33 -23.67
N VAL A 248 -10.20 -2.80 -22.90
CA VAL A 248 -9.98 -1.75 -21.91
C VAL A 248 -9.91 -2.32 -20.50
N GLY A 249 -10.81 -3.26 -20.17
CA GLY A 249 -10.92 -3.80 -18.83
C GLY A 249 -12.25 -4.47 -18.57
N VAL A 250 -12.60 -4.62 -17.29
CA VAL A 250 -13.87 -5.22 -16.87
C VAL A 250 -14.46 -4.45 -15.71
N PHE A 251 -15.74 -4.15 -15.81
CA PHE A 251 -16.55 -3.72 -14.68
C PHE A 251 -17.29 -4.89 -14.06
N ARG A 252 -17.39 -4.89 -12.73
CA ARG A 252 -18.37 -5.68 -11.98
C ARG A 252 -19.49 -4.77 -11.49
N SER A 253 -20.71 -5.30 -11.40
CA SER A 253 -21.77 -4.65 -10.62
C SER A 253 -21.48 -4.77 -9.11
N VAL A 254 -21.69 -3.68 -8.38
CA VAL A 254 -21.60 -3.61 -6.91
C VAL A 254 -22.89 -3.08 -6.27
N GLY A 255 -23.93 -2.87 -7.08
CA GLY A 255 -25.24 -2.35 -6.72
C GLY A 255 -26.11 -2.19 -7.97
N GLU A 256 -27.36 -1.76 -7.80
CA GLU A 256 -28.37 -1.77 -8.88
C GLU A 256 -27.94 -1.00 -10.14
N ASN A 257 -27.34 0.18 -9.96
CA ASN A 257 -26.81 1.02 -11.04
C ASN A 257 -25.35 1.44 -10.80
N THR A 258 -24.63 0.72 -9.94
CA THR A 258 -23.25 1.05 -9.59
C THR A 258 -22.32 -0.07 -10.04
N VAL A 259 -21.28 0.32 -10.76
CA VAL A 259 -20.24 -0.58 -11.26
C VAL A 259 -18.87 -0.15 -10.73
N ARG A 260 -17.92 -1.09 -10.71
CA ARG A 260 -16.54 -0.85 -10.29
C ARG A 260 -15.57 -1.60 -11.18
N LEU A 261 -14.44 -0.98 -11.51
CA LEU A 261 -13.36 -1.62 -12.25
C LEU A 261 -12.73 -2.72 -11.39
N ILE A 262 -12.59 -3.91 -11.96
CA ILE A 262 -11.82 -4.99 -11.33
C ILE A 262 -10.37 -4.95 -11.80
N PRO A 263 -9.41 -5.30 -10.94
CA PRO A 263 -8.02 -5.46 -11.35
C PRO A 263 -7.89 -6.49 -12.47
N ILE A 264 -7.06 -6.17 -13.47
CA ILE A 264 -6.71 -7.07 -14.57
C ILE A 264 -5.25 -7.52 -14.41
N ASN A 265 -5.06 -8.83 -14.38
CA ASN A 265 -3.77 -9.49 -14.29
C ASN A 265 -3.47 -10.21 -15.62
N LYS A 266 -2.19 -10.34 -15.99
CA LYS A 266 -1.78 -11.20 -17.11
C LYS A 266 -1.62 -12.64 -16.61
N LEU A 267 -2.11 -13.61 -17.39
CA LEU A 267 -1.88 -15.05 -17.19
C LEU A 267 -0.54 -15.50 -17.74
#